data_AF-A0AAF0MS67-F1
#
_entry.id   AF-A0AAF0MS67-F1
#
_cell.length_a   1.000
_cell.length_b   1.000
_cell.length_c   1.000
_cell.angle_alpha   90.00
_cell.angle_beta   90.00
_cell.angle_gamma   90.00
#
_symmetry.space_group_name_H-M   'P 1'
#
loop_
_entity.id
_entity.type
_entity.pdbx_description
1 polymer ?
#
loop_
_entity_poly.entity_id
_entity_poly.type
_entity_poly.pdbx_seq_one_letter_code
_entity_poly.pdbx_strand_id
1 'polypeptide(L)'
;MAEDAFAEALEDRENLPWVKRGLTDGSYKKYTDMNVPGHGSDNSDLATLGDSLLKFMLTLMLMDREEQLSKARQRYETDEVLTKVIGRHYGILGFMYYDRKDPNFPRDYGWEPKGSANEDRPHKHVATAVEGTLGGIYMEHRDMEEIRGIVERWKSLIDTESKLQEAVRHPGSA
;
A
#
# COMPACT_ATOMS: atom_id res chain seq x y z
N MET A 1 23.49 -4.86 0.14
CA MET A 1 22.30 -4.12 -0.34
C MET A 1 21.19 -4.54 0.57
N ALA A 2 20.48 -3.61 1.22
CA ALA A 2 19.33 -4.03 2.02
C ALA A 2 18.30 -4.58 1.03
N GLU A 3 18.07 -5.88 1.10
CA GLU A 3 17.05 -6.64 0.38
C GLU A 3 15.67 -5.96 0.56
N ASP A 4 14.83 -5.94 -0.49
CA ASP A 4 13.55 -5.23 -0.47
C ASP A 4 12.51 -6.10 0.23
N ALA A 5 12.42 -5.95 1.56
CA ALA A 5 11.57 -6.76 2.42
C ALA A 5 10.09 -6.78 1.99
N PHE A 6 9.58 -5.69 1.38
CA PHE A 6 8.20 -5.68 0.91
C PHE A 6 8.03 -6.55 -0.34
N ALA A 7 8.94 -6.45 -1.31
CA ALA A 7 8.93 -7.33 -2.49
C ALA A 7 9.11 -8.80 -2.11
N GLU A 8 10.02 -9.09 -1.18
CA GLU A 8 10.28 -10.45 -0.71
C GLU A 8 9.06 -11.06 -0.03
N ALA A 9 8.37 -10.29 0.82
CA ALA A 9 7.14 -10.74 1.46
C ALA A 9 6.02 -11.02 0.45
N LEU A 10 5.93 -10.26 -0.65
CA LEU A 10 4.95 -10.52 -1.71
C LEU A 10 5.23 -11.83 -2.45
N GLU A 11 6.50 -12.11 -2.75
CA GLU A 11 6.90 -13.34 -3.41
C GLU A 11 6.70 -14.56 -2.49
N ASP A 12 7.01 -14.43 -1.21
CA ASP A 12 6.87 -15.50 -0.20
C ASP A 12 5.49 -15.53 0.48
N ARG A 13 4.52 -14.75 -0.01
CA ARG A 13 3.18 -14.58 0.61
C ARG A 13 2.44 -15.89 0.93
N GLU A 14 2.73 -16.98 0.25
CA GLU A 14 2.09 -18.28 0.51
C GLU A 14 2.55 -18.92 1.82
N ASN A 15 3.77 -18.59 2.26
CA ASN A 15 4.35 -19.05 3.53
C ASN A 15 4.20 -18.02 4.67
N LEU A 16 3.75 -16.80 4.34
CA LEU A 16 3.52 -15.70 5.27
C LEU A 16 2.00 -15.48 5.46
N PRO A 17 1.36 -16.17 6.41
CA PRO A 17 -0.10 -16.19 6.53
C PRO A 17 -0.75 -14.82 6.83
N TRP A 18 -0.09 -13.92 7.56
CA TRP A 18 -0.54 -12.55 7.78
C TRP A 18 -0.38 -11.68 6.54
N VAL A 19 0.70 -11.84 5.78
CA VAL A 19 0.87 -11.17 4.48
C VAL A 19 -0.20 -11.63 3.50
N LYS A 20 -0.47 -12.93 3.43
CA LYS A 20 -1.57 -13.50 2.65
C LYS A 20 -2.92 -12.90 3.02
N ARG A 21 -3.19 -12.75 4.32
CA ARG A 21 -4.40 -12.06 4.80
C ARG A 21 -4.43 -10.60 4.36
N GLY A 22 -3.31 -9.89 4.42
CA GLY A 22 -3.17 -8.50 3.96
C GLY A 22 -3.49 -8.31 2.46
N LEU A 23 -3.28 -9.35 1.65
CA LEU A 23 -3.61 -9.38 0.23
C LEU A 23 -5.03 -9.88 -0.07
N THR A 24 -5.80 -10.30 0.95
CA THR A 24 -7.12 -10.89 0.77
C THR A 24 -8.22 -9.84 0.94
N ASP A 25 -8.87 -9.50 -0.17
CA ASP A 25 -9.95 -8.52 -0.20
C ASP A 25 -11.27 -9.07 0.35
N GLY A 26 -12.09 -8.21 0.94
CA GLY A 26 -13.39 -8.58 1.50
C GLY A 26 -14.40 -9.12 0.47
N SER A 27 -14.23 -8.84 -0.82
CA SER A 27 -15.02 -9.44 -1.90
C SER A 27 -14.77 -10.94 -2.05
N TYR A 28 -13.65 -11.48 -1.55
CA TYR A 28 -13.26 -12.87 -1.77
C TYR A 28 -14.02 -13.86 -0.88
N LYS A 29 -15.33 -13.99 -1.13
CA LYS A 29 -16.28 -14.84 -0.39
C LYS A 29 -15.93 -16.33 -0.36
N LYS A 30 -14.99 -16.79 -1.19
CA LYS A 30 -14.53 -18.19 -1.22
C LYS A 30 -13.45 -18.53 -0.18
N TYR A 31 -13.00 -17.56 0.63
CA TYR A 31 -11.94 -17.74 1.63
C TYR A 31 -12.43 -17.98 3.07
N THR A 32 -13.73 -18.21 3.29
CA THR A 32 -14.26 -18.52 4.65
C THR A 32 -13.70 -19.80 5.29
N ASP A 33 -12.86 -20.57 4.58
CA ASP A 33 -12.33 -21.89 4.99
C ASP A 33 -10.79 -22.01 5.10
N MET A 34 -10.01 -20.93 4.97
CA MET A 34 -8.56 -21.05 4.69
C MET A 34 -7.57 -20.69 5.82
N ASN A 35 -7.88 -20.97 7.09
CA ASN A 35 -6.92 -20.90 8.21
C ASN A 35 -6.09 -19.60 8.27
N VAL A 36 -6.68 -18.45 7.92
CA VAL A 36 -5.99 -17.16 7.99
C VAL A 36 -5.94 -16.69 9.46
N PRO A 37 -4.80 -16.17 9.93
CA PRO A 37 -4.66 -15.78 11.33
C PRO A 37 -5.58 -14.61 11.75
N GLY A 38 -6.06 -14.65 13.00
CA GLY A 38 -6.83 -13.59 13.64
C GLY A 38 -8.35 -13.74 13.52
N HIS A 39 -9.09 -12.72 13.97
CA HIS A 39 -10.56 -12.73 14.04
C HIS A 39 -11.27 -12.21 12.79
N GLY A 40 -10.54 -11.70 11.81
CA GLY A 40 -11.08 -11.17 10.55
C GLY A 40 -10.70 -12.05 9.37
N SER A 41 -11.58 -12.12 8.37
CA SER A 41 -11.42 -12.94 7.17
C SER A 41 -10.79 -12.19 5.99
N ASP A 42 -10.54 -10.89 6.14
CA ASP A 42 -10.02 -10.01 5.09
C ASP A 42 -8.91 -9.09 5.60
N ASN A 43 -8.43 -8.23 4.70
CA ASN A 43 -7.33 -7.31 4.91
C ASN A 43 -7.68 -6.02 5.66
N SER A 44 -8.94 -5.77 6.03
CA SER A 44 -9.37 -4.45 6.56
C SER A 44 -8.66 -4.04 7.86
N ASP A 45 -8.58 -4.94 8.84
CA ASP A 45 -7.86 -4.69 10.10
C ASP A 45 -6.35 -4.52 9.88
N LEU A 46 -5.77 -5.33 9.00
CA LEU A 46 -4.34 -5.26 8.67
C LEU A 46 -4.01 -3.98 7.91
N ALA A 47 -4.91 -3.51 7.05
CA ALA A 47 -4.78 -2.23 6.37
C ALA A 47 -4.81 -1.08 7.37
N THR A 48 -5.72 -1.14 8.35
CA THR A 48 -5.77 -0.15 9.45
C THR A 48 -4.45 -0.12 10.25
N LEU A 49 -3.88 -1.30 10.54
CA LEU A 49 -2.58 -1.41 11.18
C LEU A 49 -1.46 -0.86 10.29
N GLY A 50 -1.42 -1.23 9.01
CA GLY A 50 -0.42 -0.78 8.05
C GLY A 50 -0.45 0.72 7.81
N ASP A 51 -1.63 1.32 7.67
CA ASP A 51 -1.84 2.76 7.59
C ASP A 51 -1.28 3.47 8.84
N SER A 52 -1.56 2.91 10.03
CA SER A 52 -1.03 3.45 11.29
C SER A 52 0.50 3.37 11.37
N LEU A 53 1.09 2.26 10.92
CA LEU A 53 2.54 2.06 10.85
C LEU A 53 3.19 3.04 9.86
N LEU A 54 2.62 3.17 8.66
CA LEU A 54 3.07 4.10 7.62
C LEU A 54 3.05 5.54 8.15
N LYS A 55 1.91 5.95 8.73
CA LYS A 55 1.73 7.27 9.35
C LYS A 55 2.75 7.55 10.43
N PHE A 56 2.98 6.58 11.31
CA PHE A 56 3.95 6.71 12.39
C PHE A 56 5.36 6.88 11.85
N MET A 57 5.80 6.02 10.93
CA MET A 57 7.14 6.08 10.34
C MET A 57 7.39 7.37 9.56
N LEU A 58 6.45 7.78 8.72
CA LEU A 58 6.55 9.05 8.00
C LEU A 58 6.61 10.24 8.97
N THR A 59 5.85 10.19 10.06
CA THR A 59 5.88 11.24 11.08
C THR A 59 7.26 11.31 11.74
N LEU A 60 7.85 10.18 12.13
CA LEU A 60 9.21 10.13 12.68
C LEU A 60 10.26 10.68 11.70
N MET A 61 10.16 10.34 10.41
CA MET A 61 11.12 10.77 9.39
C MET A 61 11.05 12.26 9.07
N LEU A 62 9.87 12.86 9.20
CA LEU A 62 9.60 14.26 8.86
C LEU A 62 9.64 15.19 10.08
N MET A 63 9.59 14.63 11.30
CA MET A 63 9.66 15.37 12.55
C MET A 63 10.86 16.32 12.56
N ASP A 64 10.60 17.58 12.94
CA ASP A 64 11.57 18.69 12.97
C ASP A 64 12.20 19.08 11.62
N ARG A 65 11.70 18.53 10.51
CA ARG A 65 12.15 18.86 9.14
C ARG A 65 11.12 19.65 8.34
N GLU A 66 9.85 19.58 8.73
CA GLU A 66 8.73 20.18 8.01
C GLU A 66 7.85 21.00 8.96
N GLU A 67 7.47 22.22 8.57
CA GLU A 67 6.65 23.10 9.41
C GLU A 67 5.22 22.57 9.64
N GLN A 68 4.66 21.87 8.65
CA GLN A 68 3.31 21.30 8.69
C GLN A 68 3.34 19.81 8.39
N LEU A 69 3.69 19.01 9.41
CA LEU A 69 3.84 17.55 9.33
C LEU A 69 2.68 16.86 8.62
N SER A 70 1.43 17.21 8.95
CA SER A 70 0.26 16.58 8.34
C SER A 70 0.18 16.78 6.82
N LYS A 71 0.54 17.98 6.33
CA LYS A 71 0.57 18.26 4.88
C LYS A 71 1.76 17.61 4.19
N ALA A 72 2.93 17.62 4.84
CA ALA A 72 4.12 16.97 4.30
C ALA A 72 3.90 15.46 4.16
N ARG A 73 3.30 14.83 5.18
CA ARG A 73 2.98 13.40 5.22
C ARG A 73 1.99 12.98 4.13
N GLN A 74 0.95 13.79 3.87
CA GLN A 74 -0.05 13.54 2.83
C GLN A 74 0.56 13.32 1.43
N ARG A 75 1.75 13.86 1.14
CA ARG A 75 2.46 13.61 -0.13
C ARG A 75 2.82 12.13 -0.33
N TYR A 76 2.88 11.35 0.75
CA TYR A 76 3.39 9.98 0.75
C TYR A 76 2.32 8.91 1.04
N GLU A 77 1.23 9.26 1.72
CA GLU A 77 0.30 8.28 2.29
C GLU A 77 -1.11 8.31 1.72
N THR A 78 -1.37 9.11 0.67
CA THR A 78 -2.72 9.12 0.08
C THR A 78 -2.98 7.82 -0.68
N ASP A 79 -4.21 7.33 -0.66
CA ASP A 79 -4.65 6.18 -1.46
C ASP A 79 -4.22 6.28 -2.94
N GLU A 80 -4.21 7.51 -3.51
CA GLU A 80 -3.75 7.75 -4.86
C GLU A 80 -2.26 7.40 -5.03
N VAL A 81 -1.42 7.87 -4.11
CA VAL A 81 0.02 7.61 -4.13
C VAL A 81 0.29 6.12 -3.88
N LEU A 82 -0.39 5.53 -2.90
CA LEU A 82 -0.27 4.10 -2.62
C LEU A 82 -0.71 3.24 -3.81
N THR A 83 -1.73 3.66 -4.56
CA THR A 83 -2.18 2.94 -5.76
C THR A 83 -1.22 3.12 -6.93
N LYS A 84 -1.00 4.38 -7.34
CA LYS A 84 -0.34 4.73 -8.61
C LYS A 84 1.16 4.54 -8.58
N VAL A 85 1.77 4.71 -7.40
CA VAL A 85 3.22 4.67 -7.25
C VAL A 85 3.63 3.36 -6.61
N ILE A 86 3.18 3.09 -5.37
CA ILE A 86 3.60 1.91 -4.63
C ILE A 86 3.00 0.63 -5.23
N GLY A 87 1.68 0.56 -5.33
CA GLY A 87 0.97 -0.61 -5.86
C GLY A 87 1.39 -0.96 -7.28
N ARG A 88 1.59 0.06 -8.13
CA ARG A 88 2.12 -0.11 -9.48
C ARG A 88 3.56 -0.62 -9.50
N HIS A 89 4.44 -0.06 -8.67
CA HIS A 89 5.85 -0.46 -8.62
C HIS A 89 6.01 -1.94 -8.28
N TYR A 90 5.25 -2.43 -7.28
CA TYR A 90 5.30 -3.82 -6.85
C TYR A 90 4.35 -4.76 -7.62
N GLY A 91 3.49 -4.24 -8.50
CA GLY A 91 2.55 -5.08 -9.23
C GLY A 91 1.48 -5.75 -8.35
N ILE A 92 1.02 -5.08 -7.29
CA ILE A 92 0.12 -5.62 -6.25
C ILE A 92 -1.11 -6.36 -6.79
N LEU A 93 -1.71 -5.92 -7.90
CA LEU A 93 -2.87 -6.60 -8.49
C LEU A 93 -2.60 -8.08 -8.83
N GLY A 94 -1.34 -8.44 -9.13
CA GLY A 94 -0.95 -9.83 -9.41
C GLY A 94 -0.92 -10.73 -8.17
N PHE A 95 -0.90 -10.14 -6.97
CA PHE A 95 -0.79 -10.84 -5.70
C PHE A 95 -2.09 -10.89 -4.89
N MET A 96 -3.06 -10.03 -5.22
CA MET A 96 -4.33 -9.92 -4.48
C MET A 96 -5.25 -11.13 -4.66
N TYR A 97 -5.96 -11.49 -3.60
CA TYR A 97 -7.04 -12.47 -3.62
C TYR A 97 -8.40 -11.78 -3.53
N TYR A 98 -9.23 -11.95 -4.55
CA TYR A 98 -10.50 -11.23 -4.70
C TYR A 98 -11.48 -12.02 -5.56
N ASP A 99 -12.77 -11.65 -5.53
CA ASP A 99 -13.74 -12.23 -6.45
C ASP A 99 -13.50 -11.73 -7.88
N ARG A 100 -12.91 -12.58 -8.73
CA ARG A 100 -12.63 -12.27 -10.14
C ARG A 100 -13.89 -11.95 -10.96
N LYS A 101 -15.08 -12.26 -10.45
CA LYS A 101 -16.35 -11.92 -11.09
C LYS A 101 -16.90 -10.56 -10.65
N ASP A 102 -16.29 -9.91 -9.67
CA ASP A 102 -16.69 -8.58 -9.24
C ASP A 102 -16.31 -7.54 -10.31
N PRO A 103 -17.29 -6.89 -10.97
CA PRO A 103 -17.00 -5.88 -11.97
C PRO A 103 -16.40 -4.60 -11.38
N ASN A 104 -16.52 -4.40 -10.06
CA ASN A 104 -15.99 -3.22 -9.36
C ASN A 104 -14.54 -3.42 -8.91
N PHE A 105 -13.93 -4.57 -9.17
CA PHE A 105 -12.54 -4.79 -8.80
C PHE A 105 -11.58 -4.15 -9.83
N PRO A 106 -10.52 -3.44 -9.39
CA PRO A 106 -9.62 -2.70 -10.27
C PRO A 106 -8.85 -3.66 -11.19
N ARG A 107 -8.67 -3.25 -12.45
CA ARG A 107 -7.85 -3.97 -13.44
C ARG A 107 -6.54 -3.26 -13.75
N ASP A 108 -6.39 -2.05 -13.27
CA ASP A 108 -5.21 -1.21 -13.43
C ASP A 108 -5.01 -0.31 -12.20
N TYR A 109 -3.93 0.47 -12.26
CA TYR A 109 -3.55 1.44 -11.23
C TYR A 109 -4.05 2.86 -11.55
N GLY A 110 -5.12 2.98 -12.34
CA GLY A 110 -5.79 4.25 -12.61
C GLY A 110 -6.28 4.92 -11.33
N TRP A 111 -6.50 6.24 -11.39
CA TRP A 111 -7.16 6.96 -10.30
C TRP A 111 -7.95 8.13 -10.86
N GLU A 112 -9.23 8.17 -10.54
CA GLU A 112 -10.13 9.25 -10.90
C GLU A 112 -10.46 10.11 -9.65
N PRO A 113 -10.27 11.44 -9.72
CA PRO A 113 -10.62 12.35 -8.63
C PRO A 113 -12.14 12.40 -8.37
N LYS A 114 -12.54 12.87 -7.18
CA LYS A 114 -13.95 12.93 -6.74
C LYS A 114 -14.78 13.78 -7.73
N GLY A 115 -15.85 13.23 -8.28
CA GLY A 115 -16.78 13.97 -9.15
C GLY A 115 -17.79 13.15 -9.94
N SER A 116 -17.52 11.86 -10.18
CA SER A 116 -18.51 10.92 -10.72
C SER A 116 -19.31 10.29 -9.57
N ALA A 117 -20.61 10.17 -9.75
CA ALA A 117 -21.55 9.77 -8.72
C ALA A 117 -21.28 8.34 -8.22
N ASN A 118 -21.13 8.18 -6.90
CA ASN A 118 -21.65 7.05 -6.15
C ASN A 118 -21.11 5.62 -6.46
N GLU A 119 -19.82 5.46 -6.68
CA GLU A 119 -19.20 4.12 -6.79
C GLU A 119 -17.99 4.01 -5.86
N ASP A 120 -18.03 3.03 -4.95
CA ASP A 120 -16.88 2.59 -4.18
C ASP A 120 -15.71 2.38 -5.13
N ARG A 121 -14.63 3.15 -4.95
CA ARG A 121 -13.55 3.19 -5.92
C ARG A 121 -12.88 1.82 -6.02
N PRO A 122 -12.85 1.20 -7.21
CA PRO A 122 -12.08 -0.01 -7.45
C PRO A 122 -10.65 0.12 -6.92
N HIS A 123 -10.04 1.28 -7.15
CA HIS A 123 -8.64 1.50 -6.83
C HIS A 123 -8.35 1.62 -5.33
N LYS A 124 -9.36 1.83 -4.47
CA LYS A 124 -9.19 1.77 -3.01
C LYS A 124 -8.77 0.36 -2.56
N HIS A 125 -9.20 -0.69 -3.28
CA HIS A 125 -8.79 -2.06 -2.97
C HIS A 125 -7.27 -2.24 -3.07
N VAL A 126 -6.61 -1.57 -4.03
CA VAL A 126 -5.14 -1.63 -4.18
C VAL A 126 -4.46 -0.97 -2.98
N ALA A 127 -4.87 0.25 -2.61
CA ALA A 127 -4.31 0.95 -1.46
C ALA A 127 -4.49 0.12 -0.17
N THR A 128 -5.70 -0.41 0.06
CA THR A 128 -6.00 -1.29 1.20
C THR A 128 -5.09 -2.53 1.21
N ALA A 129 -4.81 -3.15 0.06
CA ALA A 129 -3.90 -4.30 0.00
C ALA A 129 -2.42 -3.92 0.22
N VAL A 130 -1.98 -2.74 -0.25
CA VAL A 130 -0.64 -2.21 0.05
C VAL A 130 -0.46 -2.04 1.57
N GLU A 131 -1.42 -1.36 2.22
CA GLU A 131 -1.42 -1.17 3.66
C GLU A 131 -1.57 -2.50 4.41
N GLY A 132 -2.47 -3.36 3.95
CA GLY A 132 -2.72 -4.68 4.52
C GLY A 132 -1.48 -5.56 4.48
N THR A 133 -0.71 -5.50 3.41
CA THR A 133 0.57 -6.20 3.26
C THR A 133 1.61 -5.65 4.25
N LEU A 134 1.72 -4.32 4.39
CA LEU A 134 2.64 -3.71 5.36
C LEU A 134 2.29 -4.11 6.81
N GLY A 135 1.00 -4.09 7.15
CA GLY A 135 0.49 -4.58 8.43
C GLY A 135 0.76 -6.08 8.61
N GLY A 136 0.59 -6.86 7.55
CA GLY A 136 0.89 -8.29 7.51
C GLY A 136 2.36 -8.60 7.82
N ILE A 137 3.29 -7.90 7.16
CA ILE A 137 4.75 -8.02 7.41
C ILE A 137 5.07 -7.76 8.88
N TYR A 138 4.55 -6.68 9.45
CA TYR A 138 4.75 -6.41 10.88
C TYR A 138 4.16 -7.51 11.77
N MET A 139 3.04 -8.11 11.38
CA MET A 139 2.44 -9.20 12.15
C MET A 139 3.26 -10.50 12.11
N GLU A 140 3.96 -10.77 11.00
CA GLU A 140 4.89 -11.89 10.87
C GLU A 140 6.13 -11.69 11.75
N HIS A 141 6.79 -10.54 11.60
CA HIS A 141 8.15 -10.37 12.10
C HIS A 141 8.24 -9.56 13.40
N ARG A 142 7.23 -8.72 13.70
CA ARG A 142 7.22 -7.80 14.85
C ARG A 142 8.41 -6.84 14.88
N ASP A 143 8.95 -6.51 13.71
CA ASP A 143 10.15 -5.68 13.58
C ASP A 143 9.78 -4.28 13.07
N MET A 144 10.00 -3.26 13.90
CA MET A 144 9.76 -1.86 13.54
C MET A 144 10.86 -1.28 12.64
N GLU A 145 12.09 -1.78 12.70
CA GLU A 145 13.16 -1.31 11.83
C GLU A 145 12.97 -1.84 10.40
N GLU A 146 12.41 -3.04 10.24
CA GLU A 146 11.99 -3.56 8.93
C GLU A 146 10.93 -2.66 8.29
N ILE A 147 9.88 -2.32 9.05
CA ILE A 147 8.82 -1.41 8.60
C ILE A 147 9.39 -0.03 8.27
N ARG A 148 10.32 0.48 9.08
CA ARG A 148 11.01 1.74 8.80
C ARG A 148 11.76 1.65 7.47
N GLY A 149 12.52 0.58 7.22
CA GLY A 149 13.27 0.38 5.98
C GLY A 149 12.38 0.30 4.74
N ILE A 150 11.19 -0.31 4.85
CA ILE A 150 10.19 -0.31 3.77
C ILE A 150 9.69 1.11 3.50
N VAL A 151 9.29 1.85 4.53
CA VAL A 151 8.75 3.22 4.38
C VAL A 151 9.81 4.20 3.85
N GLU A 152 11.08 4.06 4.23
CA GLU A 152 12.18 4.89 3.68
C GLU A 152 12.32 4.70 2.17
N ARG A 153 12.22 3.46 1.68
CA ARG A 153 12.26 3.17 0.24
C ARG A 153 11.05 3.75 -0.47
N TRP A 154 9.86 3.57 0.08
CA TRP A 154 8.62 4.11 -0.51
C TRP A 154 8.70 5.62 -0.63
N LYS A 155 9.16 6.31 0.41
CA LYS A 155 9.41 7.76 0.36
C LYS A 155 10.36 8.13 -0.78
N SER A 156 11.49 7.43 -0.92
CA SER A 156 12.46 7.66 -1.99
C SER A 156 11.89 7.42 -3.39
N LEU A 157 11.06 6.39 -3.54
CA LEU A 157 10.36 6.07 -4.78
C LEU A 157 9.38 7.19 -5.17
N ILE A 158 8.58 7.65 -4.21
CA ILE A 158 7.61 8.73 -4.40
C ILE A 158 8.30 10.06 -4.72
N ASP A 159 9.41 10.37 -4.04
CA ASP A 159 10.21 11.56 -4.32
C ASP A 159 10.78 11.52 -5.75
N THR A 160 11.19 10.34 -6.23
CA THR A 160 11.72 10.14 -7.59
C THR A 160 10.63 10.32 -8.65
N GLU A 161 9.48 9.67 -8.45
CA GLU A 161 8.33 9.79 -9.34
C GLU A 161 7.84 11.24 -9.45
N SER A 162 7.78 11.96 -8.33
CA SER A 162 7.36 13.36 -8.30
C SER A 162 8.29 14.26 -9.14
N LYS A 163 9.61 14.08 -9.01
CA LYS A 163 10.60 14.82 -9.81
C LYS A 163 10.49 14.53 -11.31
N LEU A 164 10.25 13.27 -11.68
CA LEU A 164 10.05 12.88 -13.07
C LEU A 164 8.80 13.55 -13.67
N GLN A 165 7.69 13.57 -12.92
CA GLN A 165 6.47 14.24 -13.35
C GLN A 165 6.64 15.75 -13.53
N GLU A 166 7.41 16.40 -12.65
CA GLU A 166 7.75 17.83 -12.78
C GLU A 166 8.62 18.10 -14.01
N ALA A 167 9.66 17.28 -14.25
CA ALA A 167 10.54 17.41 -15.41
C ALA A 167 9.80 17.25 -16.74
N VAL A 168 8.85 16.30 -16.81
CA VAL A 168 8.00 16.10 -17.99
C VAL A 168 7.04 17.27 -18.23
N ARG A 169 6.54 17.91 -17.16
CA ARG A 169 5.65 19.08 -17.26
C ARG A 169 6.39 20.37 -17.63
N HIS A 170 7.68 20.47 -17.30
CA HIS A 170 8.51 21.65 -17.57
C HIS A 170 9.83 21.33 -18.29
N PRO A 171 9.78 20.88 -19.56
CA PRO A 171 10.97 20.40 -20.29
C PRO A 171 12.02 21.48 -20.65
N GLY A 172 11.90 22.72 -20.15
CA GLY A 172 12.70 23.88 -20.59
C GLY A 172 13.19 24.83 -19.49
N SER A 173 13.47 24.34 -18.28
CA SER A 173 14.07 25.14 -17.20
C SER A 173 15.46 24.62 -16.77
N ALA A 174 16.30 24.34 -17.78
CA ALA A 174 17.73 24.11 -17.64
C ALA A 174 18.50 25.27 -18.29
#